data_AF-A0A2Z6LUF2-F1
#
_entry.id   AF-A0A2Z6LUF2-F1
#
_cell.length_a   1.000
_cell.length_b   1.000
_cell.length_c   1.000
_cell.angle_alpha   90.00
_cell.angle_beta   90.00
_cell.angle_gamma   90.00
#
_symmetry.space_group_name_H-M   'P 1'
#
loop_
_entity.id
_entity.type
_entity.pdbx_description
1 polymer ?
#
loop_
_entity_poly.entity_id
_entity_poly.type
_entity_poly.pdbx_seq_one_letter_code
_entity_poly.pdbx_strand_id
1 'polypeptide(L)'
;MVLIIVQKEFNFSRIEYISDGVGVIFLLLLPLVVVFREELKFNKLDKDGSISQLKVVTDVPLRNVSSHENDVEVSAANVKSEKKISCWRTIFKPPNRGEDYTILQALFSIDMLILFLATTFGVGGTLTAIDNLGQIGHSLGYPNKSITTFVSLVSIWNYLGRVASGYISEILLTKYKIPRPYLLTFIMLLSCVGHILIALGISNSLYIASVVIGFCFGAQWPLMFAIISEIFGLKYYSTLYNFGAVASPVGSYIFNVRVAGNLYDKEALKQLKAKGLKREEGKDLTCVGVECYRTRKFYKGDVYRKYREELEAAEAEMGIVKNGDVVYEREDNGNAALGAAGVTRSPPRDVRV
;
A
#
# COMPACT_ATOMS: atom_id res chain seq x y z
N MET A 1 -12.42 4.65 -12.16
CA MET A 1 -12.70 4.82 -10.72
C MET A 1 -14.11 5.33 -10.47
N VAL A 2 -14.50 6.53 -10.92
CA VAL A 2 -15.90 7.01 -10.84
C VAL A 2 -16.86 6.02 -11.51
N LEU A 3 -16.52 5.56 -12.72
CA LEU A 3 -17.26 4.53 -13.45
C LEU A 3 -17.50 3.24 -12.63
N ILE A 4 -16.49 2.78 -11.90
CA ILE A 4 -16.56 1.58 -11.05
C ILE A 4 -17.47 1.80 -9.83
N ILE A 5 -17.50 3.03 -9.28
CA ILE A 5 -18.40 3.37 -8.17
C ILE A 5 -19.84 3.41 -8.67
N VAL A 6 -20.09 4.01 -9.84
CA VAL A 6 -21.42 4.03 -10.47
C VAL A 6 -21.91 2.61 -10.76
N GLN A 7 -21.06 1.73 -11.29
CA GLN A 7 -21.37 0.30 -11.48
C GLN A 7 -21.73 -0.44 -10.20
N LYS A 8 -21.23 0.00 -9.03
CA LYS A 8 -21.53 -0.63 -7.74
C LYS A 8 -22.81 -0.10 -7.09
N GLU A 9 -23.23 1.11 -7.45
CA GLU A 9 -24.47 1.70 -6.94
C GLU A 9 -25.67 1.43 -7.84
N PHE A 10 -25.46 1.10 -9.12
CA PHE A 10 -26.53 0.85 -10.09
C PHE A 10 -26.38 -0.52 -10.75
N ASN A 11 -27.50 -1.16 -11.10
CA ASN A 11 -27.49 -2.43 -11.82
C ASN A 11 -27.28 -2.20 -13.32
N PHE A 12 -26.14 -2.64 -13.83
CA PHE A 12 -25.78 -2.51 -15.25
C PHE A 12 -26.25 -3.74 -16.06
N SER A 13 -26.73 -3.49 -17.27
CA SER A 13 -26.93 -4.48 -18.32
C SER A 13 -25.60 -4.90 -18.95
N ARG A 14 -25.60 -6.03 -19.67
CA ARG A 14 -24.40 -6.55 -20.36
C ARG A 14 -23.79 -5.53 -21.32
N ILE A 15 -24.62 -4.74 -22.01
CA ILE A 15 -24.16 -3.73 -22.97
C ILE A 15 -23.48 -2.57 -22.23
N GLU A 16 -24.02 -2.15 -21.08
CA GLU A 16 -23.42 -1.09 -20.27
C GLU A 16 -22.07 -1.52 -19.67
N TYR A 17 -21.92 -2.79 -19.28
CA TYR A 17 -20.62 -3.33 -18.87
C TYR A 17 -19.59 -3.35 -20.01
N ILE A 18 -20.00 -3.71 -21.24
CA ILE A 18 -19.11 -3.69 -22.41
C ILE A 18 -18.71 -2.25 -22.73
N SER A 19 -19.67 -1.33 -22.74
CA SER A 19 -19.44 0.09 -23.00
C SER A 19 -18.47 0.69 -21.99
N ASP A 20 -18.67 0.41 -20.71
CA ASP A 20 -17.77 0.85 -19.65
C ASP A 20 -16.36 0.28 -19.82
N GLY A 21 -16.25 -1.02 -20.10
CA GLY A 21 -14.97 -1.68 -20.35
C GLY A 21 -14.21 -1.04 -21.52
N VAL A 22 -14.88 -0.75 -22.63
CA VAL A 22 -14.30 -0.04 -23.77
C VAL A 22 -13.87 1.38 -23.38
N GLY A 23 -14.69 2.10 -22.62
CA GLY A 23 -14.34 3.42 -22.09
C GLY A 23 -13.09 3.40 -21.22
N VAL A 24 -12.97 2.43 -20.32
CA VAL A 24 -11.78 2.25 -19.47
C VAL A 24 -10.54 1.93 -20.32
N ILE A 25 -10.65 1.03 -21.30
CA ILE A 25 -9.54 0.71 -22.23
C ILE A 25 -9.09 1.97 -22.98
N PHE A 26 -10.03 2.74 -23.51
CA PHE A 26 -9.73 4.00 -24.20
C PHE A 26 -8.97 4.98 -23.29
N LEU A 27 -9.45 5.18 -22.05
CA LEU A 27 -8.80 6.05 -21.07
C LEU A 27 -7.39 5.56 -20.70
N LEU A 28 -7.18 4.24 -20.64
CA LEU A 28 -5.85 3.64 -20.38
C LEU A 28 -4.87 3.82 -21.54
N LEU A 29 -5.37 3.98 -22.78
CA LEU A 29 -4.55 4.20 -23.98
C LEU A 29 -4.25 5.69 -24.23
N LEU A 30 -4.95 6.63 -23.59
CA LEU A 30 -4.70 8.07 -23.73
C LEU A 30 -3.24 8.49 -23.49
N PRO A 31 -2.50 7.96 -22.49
CA PRO A 31 -1.10 8.31 -22.31
C PRO A 31 -0.22 7.94 -23.51
N LEU A 32 -0.53 6.87 -24.24
CA LEU A 32 0.20 6.49 -25.46
C LEU A 32 -0.01 7.54 -26.57
N VAL A 33 -1.22 8.09 -26.68
CA VAL A 33 -1.50 9.18 -27.64
C VAL A 33 -0.60 10.39 -27.35
N VAL A 34 -0.41 10.74 -26.07
CA VAL A 34 0.50 11.83 -25.66
C VAL A 34 1.94 11.50 -26.03
N VAL A 35 2.41 10.28 -25.75
CA VAL A 35 3.78 9.83 -26.10
C VAL A 35 4.01 9.90 -27.60
N PHE A 36 3.11 9.32 -28.42
CA PHE A 36 3.23 9.37 -29.87
C PHE A 36 3.18 10.79 -30.42
N ARG A 37 2.34 11.65 -29.84
CA ARG A 37 2.26 13.06 -30.26
C ARG A 37 3.57 13.79 -29.97
N GLU A 38 4.19 13.56 -28.81
CA GLU A 38 5.45 14.19 -28.45
C GLU A 38 6.61 13.64 -29.30
N GLU A 39 6.67 12.32 -29.52
CA GLU A 39 7.68 11.68 -30.38
C GLU A 39 7.62 12.19 -31.83
N LEU A 40 6.41 12.32 -32.39
CA LEU A 40 6.23 12.89 -33.72
C LEU A 40 6.65 14.37 -33.79
N LYS A 41 6.45 15.12 -32.71
CA LYS A 41 6.88 16.52 -32.59
C LYS A 41 8.40 16.61 -32.49
N PHE A 42 9.05 15.75 -31.71
CA PHE A 42 10.50 15.62 -31.62
C PHE A 42 11.12 15.26 -32.98
N ASN A 43 10.57 14.27 -33.68
CA ASN A 43 11.06 13.86 -35.00
C ASN A 43 10.92 14.97 -36.05
N LYS A 44 9.91 15.84 -35.94
CA LYS A 44 9.80 17.05 -36.78
C LYS A 44 10.87 18.08 -36.45
N LEU A 45 11.11 18.34 -35.15
CA LEU A 45 12.15 19.27 -34.70
C LEU A 45 13.57 18.82 -35.08
N ASP A 46 13.81 17.51 -35.15
CA ASP A 46 15.07 16.91 -35.62
C ASP A 46 15.28 17.11 -37.12
N LYS A 47 14.24 16.87 -37.92
CA LYS A 47 14.25 17.10 -39.37
C LYS A 47 14.43 18.57 -39.75
N ASP A 48 13.96 19.49 -38.92
CA ASP A 48 14.09 20.94 -39.13
C ASP A 48 15.46 21.50 -38.65
N GLY A 49 16.39 20.66 -38.18
CA GLY A 49 17.77 21.06 -37.86
C GLY A 49 17.94 21.92 -36.60
N SER A 50 16.92 21.99 -35.73
CA SER A 50 16.91 22.88 -34.54
C SER A 50 17.57 22.28 -33.28
N ILE A 51 18.17 21.08 -33.39
CA ILE A 51 18.60 20.25 -32.25
C ILE A 51 19.98 20.61 -31.67
N SER A 52 20.64 21.67 -32.15
CA SER A 52 21.92 22.09 -31.56
C SER A 52 21.79 22.76 -30.17
N GLN A 53 20.60 23.24 -29.78
CA GLN A 53 20.40 23.95 -28.50
C GLN A 53 19.70 23.14 -27.39
N LEU A 54 19.14 21.96 -27.69
CA LEU A 54 18.29 21.21 -26.76
C LEU A 54 18.84 19.83 -26.37
N LYS A 55 20.11 19.55 -26.67
CA LYS A 55 20.79 18.33 -26.25
C LYS A 55 21.13 18.42 -24.76
N VAL A 56 20.15 18.05 -23.94
CA VAL A 56 20.36 17.75 -22.52
C VAL A 56 21.52 16.75 -22.40
N VAL A 57 22.41 17.04 -21.46
CA VAL A 57 23.69 16.38 -21.16
C VAL A 57 23.50 14.87 -20.94
N THR A 58 23.43 14.10 -22.02
CA THR A 58 23.63 12.65 -22.04
C THR A 58 24.40 12.26 -23.30
N ASP A 59 25.55 12.90 -23.54
CA ASP A 59 26.56 12.32 -24.43
C ASP A 59 27.63 11.64 -23.58
N VAL A 60 27.60 10.30 -23.58
CA VAL A 60 28.79 9.50 -23.32
C VAL A 60 29.69 9.66 -24.55
N PRO A 61 30.94 10.17 -24.46
CA PRO A 61 31.80 10.23 -25.63
C PRO A 61 32.19 8.80 -26.01
N LEU A 62 31.65 8.32 -27.13
CA LEU A 62 32.19 7.16 -27.82
C LEU A 62 33.56 7.58 -28.37
N ARG A 63 34.63 6.96 -27.85
CA ARG A 63 36.00 7.21 -28.29
C ARG A 63 36.13 6.65 -29.70
N ASN A 64 36.04 7.51 -30.71
CA ASN A 64 36.29 7.17 -32.11
C ASN A 64 37.74 6.72 -32.26
N VAL A 65 37.93 5.46 -32.66
CA VAL A 65 39.20 4.95 -33.20
C VAL A 65 39.11 5.12 -34.71
N SER A 66 39.75 6.15 -35.24
CA SER A 66 40.11 6.24 -36.65
C SER A 66 41.63 6.29 -36.76
N SER A 67 42.13 5.31 -37.50
CA SER A 67 43.50 5.06 -37.95
C SER A 67 44.24 6.30 -38.48
N HIS A 68 45.54 6.40 -38.19
CA HIS A 68 46.59 6.55 -39.20
C HIS A 68 47.99 6.23 -38.61
N GLU A 69 48.74 5.41 -39.35
CA GLU A 69 50.13 5.01 -39.15
C GLU A 69 51.10 6.20 -39.25
N ASN A 70 52.18 6.19 -38.46
CA ASN A 70 53.58 6.19 -38.93
C ASN A 70 54.60 6.22 -37.77
N ASP A 71 55.52 5.26 -37.84
CA ASP A 71 56.97 5.33 -37.59
C ASP A 71 57.61 5.43 -36.19
N VAL A 72 58.31 4.32 -35.89
CA VAL A 72 59.68 4.16 -35.33
C VAL A 72 59.86 4.12 -33.80
N GLU A 73 60.57 3.05 -33.41
CA GLU A 73 60.93 2.58 -32.08
C GLU A 73 61.89 3.47 -31.27
N VAL A 74 61.89 3.17 -29.96
CA VAL A 74 62.92 3.39 -28.93
C VAL A 74 62.92 4.76 -28.22
N SER A 75 62.18 4.83 -27.11
CA SER A 75 62.82 5.10 -25.82
C SER A 75 61.92 4.63 -24.67
N ALA A 76 62.39 3.59 -23.98
CA ALA A 76 61.78 3.06 -22.78
C ALA A 76 61.96 4.05 -21.62
N ALA A 77 60.90 4.78 -21.25
CA ALA A 77 60.68 5.25 -19.88
C ALA A 77 59.28 5.87 -19.75
N ASN A 78 58.60 5.54 -18.64
CA ASN A 78 57.33 6.09 -18.17
C ASN A 78 56.05 5.50 -18.79
N VAL A 79 55.89 4.19 -18.62
CA VAL A 79 54.55 3.64 -18.32
C VAL A 79 54.15 4.16 -16.93
N LYS A 80 53.55 5.35 -16.86
CA LYS A 80 52.70 5.69 -15.71
C LYS A 80 51.49 4.77 -15.79
N SER A 81 51.55 3.69 -15.02
CA SER A 81 50.41 2.85 -14.67
C SER A 81 49.23 3.77 -14.32
N GLU A 82 48.25 3.85 -15.21
CA GLU A 82 46.88 4.19 -14.83
C GLU A 82 46.47 3.13 -13.82
N LYS A 83 46.64 3.46 -12.53
CA LYS A 83 46.07 2.68 -11.44
C LYS A 83 44.58 2.61 -11.72
N LYS A 84 44.11 1.46 -12.18
CA LYS A 84 42.71 1.05 -12.18
C LYS A 84 42.19 1.31 -10.77
N ILE A 85 41.55 2.47 -10.56
CA ILE A 85 41.07 2.88 -9.25
C ILE A 85 40.04 1.83 -8.88
N SER A 86 40.38 1.01 -7.88
CA SER A 86 39.57 -0.10 -7.45
C SER A 86 38.17 0.41 -7.13
N CYS A 87 37.17 -0.14 -7.81
CA CYS A 87 35.73 0.14 -7.64
C CYS A 87 35.31 0.14 -6.16
N TRP A 88 36.04 -0.60 -5.32
CA TRP A 88 35.83 -0.75 -3.88
C TRP A 88 36.35 0.42 -3.03
N ARG A 89 37.36 1.17 -3.51
CA ARG A 89 38.03 2.22 -2.73
C ARG A 89 37.31 3.57 -2.81
N THR A 90 36.40 3.73 -3.78
CA THR A 90 35.58 4.94 -4.01
C THR A 90 34.14 4.81 -3.53
N ILE A 91 33.71 3.63 -3.05
CA ILE A 91 32.31 3.36 -2.61
C ILE A 91 31.84 4.37 -1.55
N PHE A 92 32.69 4.68 -0.56
CA PHE A 92 32.33 5.55 0.55
C PHE A 92 32.70 7.03 0.33
N LYS A 93 33.10 7.40 -0.89
CA LYS A 93 33.37 8.79 -1.24
C LYS A 93 32.24 9.31 -2.13
N PRO A 94 31.36 10.20 -1.62
CA PRO A 94 30.33 10.79 -2.45
C PRO A 94 30.98 11.60 -3.58
N PRO A 95 30.35 11.63 -4.78
CA PRO A 95 30.82 12.44 -5.89
C PRO A 95 30.59 13.93 -5.59
N ASN A 96 31.14 14.82 -6.44
CA ASN A 96 30.88 16.25 -6.28
C ASN A 96 29.41 16.56 -6.55
N ARG A 97 28.89 17.63 -5.95
CA ARG A 97 27.49 18.01 -6.11
C ARG A 97 27.19 18.33 -7.58
N GLY A 98 26.28 17.57 -8.18
CA GLY A 98 25.92 17.68 -9.60
C GLY A 98 26.53 16.59 -10.50
N GLU A 99 27.40 15.72 -9.96
CA GLU A 99 27.87 14.52 -10.65
C GLU A 99 26.96 13.33 -10.36
N ASP A 100 26.79 12.44 -11.33
CA ASP A 100 26.03 11.20 -11.14
C ASP A 100 26.76 10.24 -10.19
N TYR A 101 26.02 9.60 -9.30
CA TYR A 101 26.56 8.52 -8.48
C TYR A 101 26.82 7.27 -9.32
N THR A 102 27.88 6.53 -8.99
CA THR A 102 27.95 5.12 -9.43
C THR A 102 26.98 4.27 -8.62
N ILE A 103 26.58 3.11 -9.15
CA ILE A 103 25.62 2.21 -8.50
C ILE A 103 26.05 1.87 -7.07
N LEU A 104 27.29 1.39 -6.88
CA LEU A 104 27.77 1.00 -5.55
C LEU A 104 27.88 2.18 -4.58
N GLN A 105 28.28 3.36 -5.06
CA GLN A 105 28.30 4.56 -4.22
C GLN A 105 26.91 4.96 -3.76
N ALA A 106 25.91 4.92 -4.65
CA ALA A 106 24.54 5.25 -4.30
C ALA A 106 23.95 4.24 -3.32
N LEU A 107 24.13 2.93 -3.56
CA LEU A 107 23.59 1.87 -2.70
C LEU A 107 24.07 1.96 -1.24
N PHE A 108 25.34 2.31 -1.04
CA PHE A 108 25.94 2.44 0.30
C PHE A 108 25.98 3.88 0.82
N SER A 109 25.33 4.82 0.13
CA SER A 109 25.21 6.19 0.60
C SER A 109 24.24 6.29 1.78
N ILE A 110 24.51 7.23 2.69
CA ILE A 110 23.61 7.52 3.81
C ILE A 110 22.24 7.99 3.29
N ASP A 111 22.23 8.79 2.21
CA ASP A 111 21.00 9.30 1.61
C ASP A 111 20.09 8.17 1.11
N MET A 112 20.67 7.16 0.44
CA MET A 112 19.91 6.01 -0.05
C MET A 112 19.41 5.15 1.11
N LEU A 113 20.22 4.93 2.14
CA LEU A 113 19.80 4.17 3.32
C LEU A 113 18.66 4.86 4.08
N ILE A 114 18.74 6.19 4.26
CA ILE A 114 17.66 6.98 4.87
C ILE A 114 16.40 6.88 4.02
N LEU A 115 16.52 7.07 2.70
CA LEU A 115 15.37 6.99 1.80
C LEU A 115 14.75 5.59 1.76
N PHE A 116 15.58 4.55 1.77
CA PHE A 116 15.14 3.16 1.83
C PHE A 116 14.38 2.89 3.13
N LEU A 117 14.94 3.26 4.29
CA LEU A 117 14.26 3.12 5.58
C LEU A 117 12.95 3.91 5.62
N ALA A 118 12.98 5.19 5.23
CA ALA A 118 11.78 6.03 5.18
C ALA A 118 10.69 5.42 4.28
N THR A 119 11.08 4.85 3.14
CA THR A 119 10.16 4.17 2.21
C THR A 119 9.64 2.86 2.82
N THR A 120 10.48 2.07 3.49
CA THR A 120 10.06 0.83 4.19
C THR A 120 8.98 1.13 5.23
N PHE A 121 9.15 2.16 6.06
CA PHE A 121 8.16 2.53 7.07
C PHE A 121 6.94 3.23 6.47
N GLY A 122 7.15 4.18 5.55
CA GLY A 122 6.10 4.99 4.95
C GLY A 122 5.19 4.17 4.02
N VAL A 123 5.78 3.56 2.98
CA VAL A 123 5.06 2.74 2.01
C VAL A 123 4.62 1.44 2.64
N GLY A 124 5.51 0.75 3.38
CA GLY A 124 5.16 -0.52 4.04
C GLY A 124 4.01 -0.39 5.06
N GLY A 125 4.01 0.68 5.86
CA GLY A 125 2.93 0.95 6.82
C GLY A 125 1.59 1.21 6.11
N THR A 126 1.57 2.15 5.16
CA THR A 126 0.34 2.48 4.42
C THR A 126 -0.17 1.30 3.58
N LEU A 127 0.74 0.56 2.92
CA LEU A 127 0.40 -0.66 2.17
C LEU A 127 -0.20 -1.73 3.07
N THR A 128 0.32 -1.91 4.28
CA THR A 128 -0.25 -2.85 5.27
C THR A 128 -1.70 -2.50 5.62
N ALA A 129 -1.99 -1.22 5.82
CA ALA A 129 -3.36 -0.78 6.08
C ALA A 129 -4.29 -1.01 4.88
N ILE A 130 -3.78 -0.87 3.65
CA ILE A 130 -4.52 -1.12 2.42
C ILE A 130 -4.78 -2.63 2.23
N ASP A 131 -3.75 -3.46 2.36
CA ASP A 131 -3.83 -4.92 2.17
C ASP A 131 -4.78 -5.58 3.19
N ASN A 132 -4.82 -5.05 4.41
CA ASN A 132 -5.68 -5.56 5.47
C ASN A 132 -7.00 -4.80 5.61
N LEU A 133 -7.31 -3.84 4.72
CA LEU A 133 -8.45 -2.94 4.88
C LEU A 133 -9.78 -3.68 5.01
N GLY A 134 -9.93 -4.79 4.29
CA GLY A 134 -11.08 -5.68 4.40
C GLY A 134 -11.22 -6.31 5.79
N GLN A 135 -10.15 -6.94 6.29
CA GLN A 135 -10.13 -7.57 7.62
C GLN A 135 -10.31 -6.53 8.75
N ILE A 136 -9.66 -5.37 8.63
CA ILE A 136 -9.84 -4.25 9.56
C ILE A 136 -11.32 -3.80 9.56
N GLY A 137 -11.90 -3.58 8.38
CA GLY A 137 -13.30 -3.19 8.24
C GLY A 137 -14.27 -4.20 8.87
N HIS A 138 -14.06 -5.48 8.60
CA HIS A 138 -14.85 -6.57 9.20
C HIS A 138 -14.70 -6.63 10.72
N SER A 139 -13.46 -6.53 11.24
CA SER A 139 -13.21 -6.58 12.68
C SER A 139 -13.89 -5.43 13.42
N LEU A 140 -14.01 -4.26 12.79
CA LEU A 140 -14.69 -3.08 13.34
C LEU A 140 -16.21 -3.07 13.10
N GLY A 141 -16.77 -4.14 12.53
CA GLY A 141 -18.21 -4.31 12.36
C GLY A 141 -18.81 -3.55 11.17
N TYR A 142 -18.00 -3.10 10.20
CA TYR A 142 -18.53 -2.43 9.01
C TYR A 142 -19.18 -3.44 8.05
N PRO A 143 -20.30 -3.06 7.38
CA PRO A 143 -20.90 -3.90 6.37
C PRO A 143 -20.03 -3.97 5.10
N ASN A 144 -20.16 -5.06 4.35
CA ASN A 144 -19.40 -5.31 3.10
C ASN A 144 -19.50 -4.14 2.10
N LYS A 145 -20.66 -3.48 2.03
CA LYS A 145 -20.86 -2.30 1.17
C LYS A 145 -19.89 -1.17 1.56
N SER A 146 -19.79 -0.83 2.84
CA SER A 146 -18.85 0.18 3.35
C SER A 146 -17.39 -0.21 3.14
N ILE A 147 -17.03 -1.48 3.37
CA ILE A 147 -15.67 -1.98 3.12
C ILE A 147 -15.29 -1.79 1.66
N THR A 148 -16.22 -2.08 0.75
CA THR A 148 -16.04 -1.87 -0.68
C THR A 148 -15.85 -0.38 -1.02
N THR A 149 -16.59 0.51 -0.35
CA THR A 149 -16.39 1.96 -0.46
C THR A 149 -15.01 2.39 0.01
N PHE A 150 -14.48 1.81 1.09
CA PHE A 150 -13.12 2.12 1.59
C PHE A 150 -12.05 1.83 0.55
N VAL A 151 -12.11 0.67 -0.11
CA VAL A 151 -11.18 0.31 -1.20
C VAL A 151 -11.25 1.30 -2.36
N SER A 152 -12.46 1.74 -2.71
CA SER A 152 -12.67 2.78 -3.72
C SER A 152 -12.10 4.14 -3.30
N LEU A 153 -12.28 4.54 -2.04
CA LEU A 153 -11.71 5.78 -1.49
C LEU A 153 -10.18 5.75 -1.52
N VAL A 154 -9.56 4.67 -1.04
CA VAL A 154 -8.10 4.49 -1.11
C VAL A 154 -7.59 4.69 -2.53
N SER A 155 -8.28 4.10 -3.52
CA SER A 155 -7.89 4.19 -4.92
C SER A 155 -8.00 5.62 -5.49
N ILE A 156 -9.09 6.33 -5.21
CA ILE A 156 -9.27 7.74 -5.62
C ILE A 156 -8.18 8.62 -5.01
N TRP A 157 -7.97 8.49 -3.71
CA TRP A 157 -7.05 9.35 -3.00
C TRP A 157 -5.59 8.98 -3.29
N ASN A 158 -5.28 7.74 -3.64
CA ASN A 158 -3.97 7.34 -4.19
C ASN A 158 -3.66 8.11 -5.49
N TYR A 159 -4.61 8.14 -6.43
CA TYR A 159 -4.45 8.93 -7.64
C TYR A 159 -4.24 10.41 -7.32
N LEU A 160 -5.10 11.01 -6.48
CA LEU A 160 -4.97 12.42 -6.10
C LEU A 160 -3.66 12.71 -5.37
N GLY A 161 -3.19 11.79 -4.52
CA GLY A 161 -1.91 11.89 -3.83
C GLY A 161 -0.75 11.98 -4.81
N ARG A 162 -0.75 11.14 -5.86
CA ARG A 162 0.28 11.17 -6.91
C ARG A 162 0.29 12.50 -7.66
N VAL A 163 -0.89 12.97 -8.07
CA VAL A 163 -1.03 14.24 -8.79
C VAL A 163 -0.59 15.40 -7.91
N ALA A 164 -1.14 15.49 -6.70
CA ALA A 164 -0.86 16.58 -5.77
C ALA A 164 0.63 16.63 -5.38
N SER A 165 1.24 15.50 -4.99
CA SER A 165 2.65 15.52 -4.58
C SER A 165 3.59 15.85 -5.73
N GLY A 166 3.28 15.43 -6.96
CA GLY A 166 4.03 15.81 -8.16
C GLY A 166 4.08 17.33 -8.36
N TYR A 167 2.91 17.98 -8.42
CA TYR A 167 2.85 19.44 -8.62
C TYR A 167 3.33 20.24 -7.41
N ILE A 168 2.89 19.88 -6.19
CA ILE A 168 3.24 20.60 -4.97
C ILE A 168 4.76 20.53 -4.74
N SER A 169 5.39 19.37 -4.94
CA SER A 169 6.83 19.25 -4.75
C SER A 169 7.62 20.14 -5.71
N GLU A 170 7.14 20.31 -6.95
CA GLU A 170 7.76 21.23 -7.91
C GLU A 170 7.61 22.69 -7.48
N ILE A 171 6.43 23.10 -7.04
CA ILE A 171 6.17 24.45 -6.55
C ILE A 171 7.06 24.75 -5.32
N LEU A 172 7.13 23.82 -4.37
CA LEU A 172 7.95 23.95 -3.17
C LEU A 172 9.44 24.09 -3.51
N LEU A 173 9.93 23.29 -4.45
CA LEU A 173 11.33 23.33 -4.86
C LEU A 173 11.67 24.61 -5.65
N THR A 174 10.86 24.96 -6.66
CA THR A 174 11.17 26.06 -7.58
C THR A 174 10.94 27.43 -6.97
N LYS A 175 9.78 27.64 -6.34
CA LYS A 175 9.34 28.92 -5.79
C LYS A 175 9.84 29.16 -4.36
N TYR A 176 9.79 28.14 -3.51
CA TYR A 176 10.10 28.28 -2.08
C TYR A 176 11.47 27.71 -1.68
N LYS A 177 12.20 27.07 -2.62
CA LYS A 177 13.51 26.42 -2.37
C LYS A 177 13.46 25.38 -1.25
N ILE A 178 12.30 24.77 -1.02
CA ILE A 178 12.11 23.72 -0.03
C ILE A 178 12.45 22.36 -0.66
N PRO A 179 13.43 21.61 -0.11
CA PRO A 179 13.77 20.28 -0.60
C PRO A 179 12.61 19.29 -0.49
N ARG A 180 12.44 18.43 -1.51
CA ARG A 180 11.39 17.39 -1.55
C ARG A 180 11.38 16.42 -0.36
N PRO A 181 12.53 16.07 0.27
CA PRO A 181 12.52 15.25 1.48
C PRO A 181 11.66 15.82 2.62
N TYR A 182 11.54 17.15 2.77
CA TYR A 182 10.66 17.74 3.78
C TYR A 182 9.18 17.46 3.50
N LEU A 183 8.77 17.51 2.23
CA LEU A 183 7.42 17.13 1.84
C LEU A 183 7.19 15.63 2.07
N LEU A 184 8.18 14.78 1.80
CA LEU A 184 8.10 13.35 2.12
C LEU A 184 7.90 13.12 3.62
N THR A 185 8.66 13.82 4.49
CA THR A 185 8.47 13.75 5.94
C THR A 185 7.06 14.20 6.35
N PHE A 186 6.55 15.29 5.78
CA PHE A 186 5.18 15.74 6.04
C PHE A 186 4.15 14.68 5.65
N ILE A 187 4.29 14.04 4.50
CA ILE A 187 3.40 12.95 4.05
C ILE A 187 3.48 11.74 4.98
N MET A 188 4.66 11.40 5.50
CA MET A 188 4.80 10.33 6.50
C MET A 188 4.14 10.69 7.85
N LEU A 189 4.25 11.94 8.30
CA LEU A 189 3.55 12.39 9.51
C LEU A 189 2.03 12.37 9.31
N LEU A 190 1.56 12.76 8.13
CA LEU A 190 0.14 12.69 7.77
C LEU A 190 -0.36 11.23 7.74
N SER A 191 0.45 10.27 7.28
CA SER A 191 0.05 8.85 7.30
C SER A 191 -0.11 8.31 8.71
N CYS A 192 0.64 8.82 9.70
CA CYS A 192 0.44 8.49 11.11
C CYS A 192 -0.97 8.85 11.58
N VAL A 193 -1.57 9.95 11.11
CA VAL A 193 -2.97 10.31 11.44
C VAL A 193 -3.92 9.22 10.94
N GLY A 194 -3.72 8.74 9.70
CA GLY A 194 -4.50 7.63 9.15
C GLY A 194 -4.39 6.35 9.99
N HIS A 195 -3.17 6.00 10.42
CA HIS A 195 -2.94 4.85 11.30
C HIS A 195 -3.57 5.01 12.68
N ILE A 196 -3.52 6.21 13.27
CA ILE A 196 -4.16 6.50 14.55
C ILE A 196 -5.69 6.36 14.43
N LEU A 197 -6.30 6.86 13.35
CA LEU A 197 -7.73 6.74 13.11
C LEU A 197 -8.19 5.28 13.00
N ILE A 198 -7.38 4.42 12.36
CA ILE A 198 -7.60 2.97 12.33
C ILE A 198 -7.48 2.39 13.73
N ALA A 199 -6.40 2.73 14.44
CA ALA A 199 -6.13 2.19 15.77
C ALA A 199 -7.20 2.55 16.80
N LEU A 200 -7.80 3.74 16.71
CA LEU A 200 -8.88 4.19 17.58
C LEU A 200 -10.19 3.44 17.35
N GLY A 201 -10.48 3.02 16.11
CA GLY A 201 -11.67 2.23 15.76
C GLY A 201 -13.01 2.91 16.09
N ILE A 202 -13.04 4.25 16.12
CA ILE A 202 -14.27 5.02 16.38
C ILE A 202 -15.20 4.88 15.17
N SER A 203 -16.52 5.00 15.40
CA SER A 203 -17.52 4.96 14.33
C SER A 203 -17.17 5.93 13.19
N ASN A 204 -17.27 5.43 11.96
CA ASN A 204 -16.90 6.10 10.70
C ASN A 204 -15.43 6.53 10.53
N SER A 205 -14.52 6.23 11.48
CA SER A 205 -13.11 6.63 11.36
C SER A 205 -12.40 6.01 10.15
N LEU A 206 -12.84 4.83 9.71
CA LEU A 206 -12.29 4.10 8.57
C LEU A 206 -12.53 4.80 7.22
N TYR A 207 -13.60 5.59 7.08
CA TYR A 207 -13.81 6.44 5.91
C TYR A 207 -12.69 7.47 5.79
N ILE A 208 -12.44 8.20 6.88
CA ILE A 208 -11.38 9.24 6.92
C ILE A 208 -10.00 8.59 6.80
N ALA A 209 -9.76 7.47 7.49
CA ALA A 209 -8.50 6.76 7.40
C ALA A 209 -8.19 6.30 5.97
N SER A 210 -9.19 5.80 5.24
CA SER A 210 -9.04 5.35 3.85
C SER A 210 -8.65 6.50 2.91
N VAL A 211 -9.22 7.69 3.13
CA VAL A 211 -8.85 8.93 2.42
C VAL A 211 -7.39 9.30 2.69
N VAL A 212 -7.01 9.39 3.97
CA VAL A 212 -5.67 9.82 4.39
C VAL A 212 -4.60 8.81 3.96
N ILE A 213 -4.81 7.52 4.22
CA ILE A 213 -3.88 6.43 3.85
C ILE A 213 -3.73 6.35 2.34
N GLY A 214 -4.85 6.41 1.59
CA GLY A 214 -4.82 6.41 0.12
C GLY A 214 -3.98 7.57 -0.42
N PHE A 215 -4.24 8.79 0.05
CA PHE A 215 -3.47 9.98 -0.34
C PHE A 215 -1.99 9.84 -0.03
N CYS A 216 -1.63 9.42 1.18
CA CYS A 216 -0.24 9.30 1.59
C CYS A 216 0.52 8.24 0.80
N PHE A 217 -0.08 7.07 0.58
CA PHE A 217 0.52 6.01 -0.23
C PHE A 217 0.74 6.46 -1.68
N GLY A 218 -0.23 7.18 -2.27
CA GLY A 218 -0.08 7.76 -3.59
C GLY A 218 1.03 8.82 -3.66
N ALA A 219 1.06 9.73 -2.69
CA ALA A 219 1.98 10.86 -2.65
C ALA A 219 3.45 10.45 -2.51
N GLN A 220 3.74 9.34 -1.85
CA GLN A 220 5.11 8.85 -1.60
C GLN A 220 5.86 8.47 -2.88
N TRP A 221 5.19 7.90 -3.89
CA TRP A 221 5.86 7.39 -5.09
C TRP A 221 6.48 8.49 -5.97
N PRO A 222 5.76 9.55 -6.39
CA PRO A 222 6.37 10.63 -7.16
C PRO A 222 7.50 11.33 -6.41
N LEU A 223 7.37 11.47 -5.09
CA LEU A 223 8.43 12.03 -4.26
C LEU A 223 9.67 11.14 -4.27
N MET A 224 9.51 9.82 -4.15
CA MET A 224 10.62 8.88 -4.20
C MET A 224 11.33 8.93 -5.56
N PHE A 225 10.58 8.94 -6.67
CA PHE A 225 11.13 9.09 -8.02
C PHE A 225 11.97 10.37 -8.15
N ALA A 226 11.39 11.51 -7.75
CA ALA A 226 12.05 12.80 -7.86
C ALA A 226 13.32 12.86 -6.98
N ILE A 227 13.22 12.46 -5.71
CA ILE A 227 14.34 12.48 -4.77
C ILE A 227 15.50 11.61 -5.27
N ILE A 228 15.24 10.40 -5.78
CA ILE A 228 16.31 9.55 -6.32
C ILE A 228 16.99 10.21 -7.51
N SER A 229 16.22 10.78 -8.44
CA SER A 229 16.80 11.46 -9.60
C SER A 229 17.60 12.71 -9.24
N GLU A 230 17.17 13.45 -8.21
CA GLU A 230 17.82 14.69 -7.76
C GLU A 230 19.10 14.44 -6.97
N ILE A 231 19.14 13.39 -6.14
CA ILE A 231 20.30 13.08 -5.29
C ILE A 231 21.36 12.29 -6.07
N PHE A 232 20.95 11.27 -6.82
CA PHE A 232 21.87 10.31 -7.42
C PHE A 232 22.14 10.52 -8.91
N GLY A 233 21.35 11.40 -9.54
CA GLY A 233 21.44 11.70 -10.95
C GLY A 233 20.69 10.71 -11.84
N LEU A 234 20.75 10.94 -13.15
CA LEU A 234 19.91 10.25 -14.13
C LEU A 234 20.60 9.04 -14.77
N LYS A 235 21.93 8.99 -14.76
CA LYS A 235 22.71 7.97 -15.47
C LYS A 235 22.36 6.53 -15.11
N TYR A 236 22.16 6.24 -13.83
CA TYR A 236 21.75 4.91 -13.33
C TYR A 236 20.39 4.93 -12.65
N TYR A 237 19.56 5.94 -12.95
CA TYR A 237 18.29 6.20 -12.28
C TYR A 237 17.41 4.96 -12.18
N SER A 238 17.21 4.25 -13.30
CA SER A 238 16.35 3.05 -13.32
C SER A 238 16.81 1.98 -12.34
N THR A 239 18.13 1.77 -12.17
CA THR A 239 18.66 0.77 -11.23
C THR A 239 18.45 1.22 -9.79
N LEU A 240 18.76 2.48 -9.49
CA LEU A 240 18.66 3.04 -8.15
C LEU A 240 17.21 3.16 -7.68
N TYR A 241 16.31 3.54 -8.59
CA TYR A 241 14.89 3.54 -8.37
C TYR A 241 14.37 2.14 -8.03
N ASN A 242 14.71 1.12 -8.83
CA ASN A 242 14.27 -0.25 -8.57
C ASN A 242 14.79 -0.76 -7.22
N PHE A 243 16.03 -0.43 -6.84
CA PHE A 243 16.54 -0.72 -5.51
C PHE A 243 15.72 -0.02 -4.41
N GLY A 244 15.45 1.27 -4.55
CA GLY A 244 14.58 2.00 -3.64
C GLY A 244 13.17 1.39 -3.53
N ALA A 245 12.63 0.88 -4.64
CA ALA A 245 11.32 0.23 -4.68
C ALA A 245 11.28 -1.10 -3.90
N VAL A 246 12.42 -1.80 -3.73
CA VAL A 246 12.51 -3.01 -2.87
C VAL A 246 12.18 -2.71 -1.41
N ALA A 247 12.27 -1.45 -0.97
CA ALA A 247 11.82 -1.05 0.36
C ALA A 247 10.34 -1.39 0.61
N SER A 248 9.50 -1.37 -0.44
CA SER A 248 8.06 -1.68 -0.35
C SER A 248 7.77 -3.14 0.06
N PRO A 249 8.24 -4.18 -0.67
CA PRO A 249 8.03 -5.56 -0.25
C PRO A 249 8.71 -5.89 1.09
N VAL A 250 9.85 -5.27 1.41
CA VAL A 250 10.48 -5.40 2.74
C VAL A 250 9.54 -4.86 3.84
N GLY A 251 9.01 -3.66 3.64
CA GLY A 251 8.06 -3.03 4.56
C GLY A 251 6.77 -3.83 4.69
N SER A 252 6.20 -4.29 3.57
CA SER A 252 4.99 -5.14 3.58
C SER A 252 5.24 -6.45 4.33
N TYR A 253 6.36 -7.13 4.12
CA TYR A 253 6.65 -8.34 4.90
C TYR A 253 6.73 -8.08 6.41
N ILE A 254 7.41 -6.99 6.82
CA ILE A 254 7.53 -6.62 8.23
C ILE A 254 6.15 -6.27 8.81
N PHE A 255 5.41 -5.36 8.18
CA PHE A 255 4.19 -4.81 8.78
C PHE A 255 2.96 -5.67 8.51
N ASN A 256 2.80 -6.21 7.31
CA ASN A 256 1.66 -7.03 6.94
C ASN A 256 1.78 -8.43 7.56
N VAL A 257 2.87 -9.15 7.28
CA VAL A 257 3.02 -10.55 7.75
C VAL A 257 3.44 -10.59 9.21
N ARG A 258 4.55 -9.93 9.58
CA ARG A 258 5.13 -10.10 10.93
C ARG A 258 4.40 -9.33 12.02
N VAL A 259 3.72 -8.23 11.70
CA VAL A 259 3.01 -7.41 12.69
C VAL A 259 1.49 -7.63 12.60
N ALA A 260 0.85 -7.17 11.53
CA ALA A 260 -0.61 -7.16 11.41
C ALA A 260 -1.22 -8.57 11.43
N GLY A 261 -0.72 -9.47 10.57
CA GLY A 261 -1.18 -10.87 10.51
C GLY A 261 -0.97 -11.59 11.83
N ASN A 262 0.22 -11.50 12.43
CA ASN A 262 0.49 -12.11 13.73
C ASN A 262 -0.39 -11.57 14.87
N LEU A 263 -0.70 -10.27 14.89
CA LEU A 263 -1.60 -9.69 15.89
C LEU A 263 -3.02 -10.20 15.72
N TYR A 264 -3.50 -10.17 14.47
CA TYR A 264 -4.84 -10.62 14.12
C TYR A 264 -5.02 -12.10 14.45
N ASP A 265 -4.11 -12.96 14.00
CA ASP A 265 -4.20 -14.41 14.22
C ASP A 265 -4.16 -14.78 15.70
N LYS A 266 -3.30 -14.09 16.47
CA LYS A 266 -3.16 -14.35 17.90
C LYS A 266 -4.44 -14.02 18.67
N GLU A 267 -5.06 -12.88 18.38
CA GLU A 267 -6.29 -12.49 19.06
C GLU A 267 -7.48 -13.31 18.56
N ALA A 268 -7.55 -13.59 17.26
CA ALA A 268 -8.60 -14.42 16.68
C ALA A 268 -8.60 -15.86 17.24
N LEU A 269 -7.43 -16.48 17.41
CA LEU A 269 -7.29 -17.78 18.09
C LEU A 269 -7.75 -17.73 19.55
N LYS A 270 -7.52 -16.60 20.23
CA LYS A 270 -7.98 -16.40 21.62
C LYS A 270 -9.50 -16.28 21.69
N GLN A 271 -10.11 -15.49 20.80
CA GLN A 271 -11.57 -15.39 20.69
C GLN A 271 -12.21 -16.74 20.34
N LEU A 272 -11.58 -17.51 19.44
CA LEU A 272 -12.06 -18.84 19.05
C LEU A 272 -12.06 -19.82 20.25
N LYS A 273 -10.97 -19.83 21.02
CA LYS A 273 -10.87 -20.64 22.26
C LYS A 273 -11.88 -20.21 23.32
N ALA A 274 -12.13 -18.91 23.47
CA ALA A 274 -13.14 -18.39 24.40
C ALA A 274 -14.55 -18.86 24.03
N LYS A 275 -14.84 -19.07 22.74
CA LYS A 275 -16.08 -19.67 22.24
C LYS A 275 -16.13 -21.20 22.35
N GLY A 276 -15.10 -21.85 22.91
CA GLY A 276 -14.99 -23.31 23.00
C GLY A 276 -14.71 -24.00 21.66
N LEU A 277 -14.40 -23.25 20.60
CA LEU A 277 -14.16 -23.79 19.26
C LEU A 277 -12.66 -24.05 19.05
N LYS A 278 -12.35 -25.03 18.21
CA LYS A 278 -10.99 -25.34 17.77
C LYS A 278 -10.74 -24.79 16.38
N ARG A 279 -9.47 -24.52 16.07
CA ARG A 279 -9.06 -24.12 14.72
C ARG A 279 -9.34 -25.26 13.76
N GLU A 280 -10.20 -25.01 12.78
CA GLU A 280 -10.43 -25.92 11.66
C GLU A 280 -9.48 -25.56 10.51
N GLU A 281 -8.83 -26.56 9.94
CA GLU A 281 -7.98 -26.40 8.76
C GLU A 281 -8.83 -26.00 7.56
N GLY A 282 -8.34 -25.05 6.76
CA GLY A 282 -9.03 -24.59 5.54
C GLY A 282 -10.15 -23.57 5.75
N LYS A 283 -10.58 -23.28 6.98
CA LYS A 283 -11.50 -22.15 7.27
C LYS A 283 -10.72 -20.87 7.54
N ASP A 284 -11.24 -19.71 7.16
CA ASP A 284 -10.62 -18.44 7.54
C ASP A 284 -10.75 -18.18 9.03
N LEU A 285 -9.75 -17.50 9.59
CA LEU A 285 -9.75 -17.09 10.99
C LEU A 285 -10.41 -15.72 11.09
N THR A 286 -11.45 -15.60 11.91
CA THR A 286 -12.19 -14.35 12.07
C THR A 286 -11.92 -13.72 13.42
N CYS A 287 -11.69 -12.41 13.41
CA CYS A 287 -11.45 -11.62 14.60
C CYS A 287 -12.43 -10.45 14.64
N VAL A 288 -12.97 -10.17 15.83
CA VAL A 288 -13.91 -9.06 16.05
C VAL A 288 -13.34 -8.10 17.08
N GLY A 289 -13.51 -6.80 16.84
CA GLY A 289 -13.09 -5.73 17.72
C GLY A 289 -11.76 -5.09 17.34
N VAL A 290 -11.48 -3.95 17.96
CA VAL A 290 -10.20 -3.22 17.84
C VAL A 290 -9.01 -4.04 18.37
N GLU A 291 -9.30 -5.05 19.20
CA GLU A 291 -8.39 -6.01 19.81
C GLU A 291 -7.54 -6.74 18.77
N CYS A 292 -8.09 -6.98 17.59
CA CYS A 292 -7.47 -7.75 16.51
C CYS A 292 -6.14 -7.17 16.03
N TYR A 293 -5.94 -5.86 16.15
CA TYR A 293 -4.70 -5.20 15.75
C TYR A 293 -4.02 -4.48 16.92
N ARG A 294 -4.32 -4.87 18.17
CA ARG A 294 -3.79 -4.24 19.39
C ARG A 294 -2.96 -5.20 20.23
N THR A 295 -2.03 -4.65 21.01
CA THR A 295 -1.18 -5.45 21.92
C THR A 295 -1.69 -5.42 23.36
N ARG A 296 -1.44 -6.50 24.12
CA ARG A 296 -1.79 -6.64 25.55
C ARG A 296 -1.24 -5.52 26.45
N LYS A 297 -0.14 -4.86 26.06
CA LYS A 297 0.44 -3.73 26.82
C LYS A 297 -0.39 -2.45 26.69
N PHE A 298 -1.03 -2.23 25.55
CA PHE A 298 -1.95 -1.11 25.34
C PHE A 298 -3.16 -1.19 26.28
N TYR A 299 -3.67 -2.40 26.55
CA TYR A 299 -4.76 -2.66 27.50
C TYR A 299 -4.42 -2.48 28.99
N LYS A 300 -3.15 -2.20 29.35
CA LYS A 300 -2.80 -1.83 30.73
C LYS A 300 -3.06 -0.35 31.04
N GLY A 301 -3.33 0.49 30.03
CA GLY A 301 -3.69 1.89 30.22
C GLY A 301 -5.19 2.07 30.55
N ASP A 302 -5.50 3.03 31.41
CA ASP A 302 -6.82 3.28 32.00
C ASP A 302 -7.99 3.55 31.04
N VAL A 303 -7.73 3.75 29.73
CA VAL A 303 -8.75 4.13 28.74
C VAL A 303 -9.90 3.12 28.63
N TYR A 304 -9.64 1.84 28.89
CA TYR A 304 -10.65 0.76 28.78
C TYR A 304 -11.02 0.12 30.12
N ARG A 305 -10.65 0.73 31.26
CA ARG A 305 -11.00 0.20 32.59
C ARG A 305 -12.53 0.04 32.74
N LYS A 306 -13.28 1.03 32.27
CA LYS A 306 -14.75 1.05 32.33
C LYS A 306 -15.41 -0.07 31.50
N TYR A 307 -14.94 -0.31 30.28
CA TYR A 307 -15.49 -1.38 29.43
C TYR A 307 -15.15 -2.78 29.94
N ARG A 308 -14.01 -2.92 30.64
CA ARG A 308 -13.66 -4.16 31.33
C ARG A 308 -14.57 -4.40 32.53
N GLU A 309 -14.82 -3.36 33.33
CA GLU A 309 -15.77 -3.43 34.45
C GLU A 309 -17.19 -3.74 33.95
N GLU A 310 -17.60 -3.18 32.81
CA GLU A 310 -18.91 -3.47 32.17
C GLU A 310 -18.98 -4.90 31.61
N LEU A 311 -17.91 -5.42 31.01
CA LEU A 311 -17.84 -6.82 30.55
C LEU A 311 -17.79 -7.81 31.72
N GLU A 312 -17.02 -7.51 32.77
CA GLU A 312 -16.95 -8.31 33.99
C GLU A 312 -18.31 -8.29 34.73
N ALA A 313 -19.02 -7.16 34.73
CA ALA A 313 -20.38 -7.07 35.24
C ALA A 313 -21.37 -7.88 34.40
N ALA A 314 -21.30 -7.80 33.07
CA ALA A 314 -22.15 -8.59 32.17
C ALA A 314 -21.86 -10.11 32.26
N GLU A 315 -20.60 -10.51 32.42
CA GLU A 315 -20.21 -11.90 32.66
C GLU A 315 -20.67 -12.40 34.04
N ALA A 316 -20.68 -11.52 35.05
CA ALA A 316 -21.23 -11.83 36.37
C ALA A 316 -22.77 -11.94 36.35
N GLU A 317 -23.46 -11.09 35.57
CA GLU A 317 -24.91 -11.16 35.35
C GLU A 317 -25.33 -12.39 34.53
N MET A 318 -24.49 -12.84 33.60
CA MET A 318 -24.74 -14.05 32.79
C MET A 318 -24.45 -15.37 33.54
N GLY A 319 -24.07 -15.32 34.82
CA GLY A 319 -24.18 -16.43 35.76
C GLY A 319 -23.74 -17.79 35.22
N ILE A 320 -22.46 -17.96 34.86
CA ILE A 320 -21.93 -19.32 34.63
C ILE A 320 -21.90 -20.04 35.97
N VAL A 321 -22.95 -20.81 36.23
CA VAL A 321 -22.96 -21.89 37.21
C VAL A 321 -21.87 -22.88 36.79
N LYS A 322 -20.70 -22.79 37.43
CA LYS A 322 -19.75 -23.89 37.45
C LYS A 322 -20.33 -24.97 38.36
N ASN A 323 -21.11 -25.86 37.79
CA ASN A 323 -21.14 -27.26 38.20
C ASN A 323 -21.68 -28.09 37.04
N GLY A 324 -20.94 -29.13 36.68
CA GLY A 324 -21.38 -30.11 35.71
C GLY A 324 -22.66 -30.77 36.22
N ASP A 325 -23.72 -30.65 35.43
CA ASP A 325 -24.63 -31.73 35.04
C ASP A 325 -25.64 -31.11 34.08
N VAL A 326 -25.60 -31.53 32.81
CA VAL A 326 -26.58 -31.12 31.80
C VAL A 326 -27.80 -32.00 31.99
N VAL A 327 -28.84 -31.44 32.62
CA VAL A 327 -30.20 -31.98 32.53
C VAL A 327 -30.93 -31.17 31.46
N TYR A 328 -31.29 -31.82 30.36
CA TYR A 328 -32.24 -31.25 29.40
C TYR A 328 -33.63 -31.32 30.01
N GLU A 329 -34.18 -30.20 30.47
CA GLU A 329 -35.61 -30.11 30.75
C GLU A 329 -36.39 -29.84 29.46
N ARG A 330 -37.29 -30.79 29.20
CA ARG A 330 -38.33 -30.80 28.17
C ARG A 330 -39.51 -29.99 28.71
N GLU A 331 -39.81 -28.84 28.10
CA GLU A 331 -41.10 -28.17 28.33
C GLU A 331 -42.17 -28.81 27.45
N ASP A 332 -43.16 -29.41 28.11
CA ASP A 332 -44.42 -29.89 27.55
C ASP A 332 -45.56 -29.40 28.47
N ASN A 333 -46.72 -29.15 27.86
CA ASN A 333 -48.01 -28.66 28.40
C ASN A 333 -48.19 -27.13 28.47
N GLY A 334 -49.28 -26.52 27.97
CA GLY A 334 -50.54 -27.07 27.48
C GLY A 334 -51.74 -26.26 28.02
N ASN A 335 -52.68 -25.93 27.11
CA ASN A 335 -54.08 -25.51 27.29
C ASN A 335 -54.45 -24.03 27.53
N ALA A 336 -55.01 -23.43 26.48
CA ALA A 336 -56.36 -22.87 26.52
C ALA A 336 -57.14 -23.33 25.27
N ALA A 337 -58.36 -23.83 25.47
CA ALA A 337 -59.22 -24.50 24.50
C ALA A 337 -60.24 -23.56 23.83
N LEU A 338 -60.97 -24.13 22.85
CA LEU A 338 -62.15 -23.67 22.07
C LEU A 338 -61.82 -22.95 20.73
N GLY A 339 -62.25 -23.41 19.55
CA GLY A 339 -63.06 -24.57 19.18
C GLY A 339 -63.34 -24.63 17.65
N ALA A 340 -63.88 -25.77 17.23
CA ALA A 340 -64.68 -26.03 16.02
C ALA A 340 -64.01 -26.24 14.63
N ALA A 341 -64.02 -27.53 14.24
CA ALA A 341 -64.63 -28.08 13.00
C ALA A 341 -63.78 -28.34 11.72
N GLY A 342 -63.85 -29.60 11.24
CA GLY A 342 -63.70 -30.01 9.83
C GLY A 342 -62.40 -30.76 9.48
N VAL A 343 -62.32 -32.11 9.48
CA VAL A 343 -62.57 -33.01 8.30
C VAL A 343 -61.55 -32.73 7.16
N THR A 344 -60.58 -33.55 6.71
CA THR A 344 -60.49 -35.01 6.43
C THR A 344 -59.05 -35.45 6.04
N ARG A 345 -58.67 -36.66 6.49
CA ARG A 345 -57.90 -37.77 5.82
C ARG A 345 -56.94 -37.52 4.64
N SER A 346 -55.64 -37.83 4.82
CA SER A 346 -54.88 -39.00 4.25
C SER A 346 -53.39 -38.71 3.91
N PRO A 347 -52.46 -39.70 3.98
CA PRO A 347 -50.99 -39.53 4.02
C PRO A 347 -50.26 -40.11 2.76
N PRO A 348 -48.95 -40.45 2.81
CA PRO A 348 -47.80 -39.67 2.33
C PRO A 348 -47.16 -40.24 1.05
N ARG A 349 -46.23 -39.51 0.42
CA ARG A 349 -45.21 -40.12 -0.47
C ARG A 349 -43.85 -39.46 -0.33
N ASP A 350 -42.88 -40.29 0.05
CA ASP A 350 -41.46 -40.21 -0.29
C ASP A 350 -41.23 -39.80 -1.75
N VAL A 351 -40.23 -38.95 -2.00
CA VAL A 351 -39.26 -39.19 -3.08
C VAL A 351 -37.88 -38.66 -2.65
N ARG A 352 -36.95 -39.60 -2.66
CA ARG A 352 -35.49 -39.50 -2.58
C ARG A 352 -34.96 -39.20 -3.99
N VAL A 353 -34.06 -38.23 -4.15
CA VAL A 353 -32.83 -38.28 -5.01
C VAL A 353 -31.80 -37.36 -4.39
#